data_AF-A0A388PPG9-F1
#
_entry.id   AF-A0A388PPG9-F1
#
_cell.length_a   1.000
_cell.length_b   1.000
_cell.length_c   1.000
_cell.angle_alpha   90.00
_cell.angle_beta   90.00
_cell.angle_gamma   90.00
#
_symmetry.space_group_name_H-M   'P 1'
#
loop_
_entity.id
_entity.type
_entity.pdbx_description
1 polymer ?
#
loop_
_entity_poly.entity_id
_entity_poly.type
_entity_poly.pdbx_seq_one_letter_code
_entity_poly.pdbx_strand_id
1 'polypeptide(L)'
;MKPIIPSMPFLGFPSDLVLAGFRPVRGLLVETPAPALTPEQARGEFESLGDLLDLHDPRPLLAAIAREMGYDADLIAAGECETGVPGHSWTTYCDESWLPMLVRWEAGDAQLVLSLCETFERGGRPDLRLTVLGDAAALPILRRLAVALSPFHLCRPDLCQGPVAFDGRTHSLLVPEIALNRFGIGAHVCGDAAGRIGAARAEGLADIARSCNLSSMQVEVTGMKPDELQLWLPPGPGPTMTYPADRALAPEIIELIQRQSVGEVRRLATEAIASRLEGRAEFGRRPDNLLFGMGQQSPTLIAQRLHLAGLLHEIEYLPVDRKGLFSRPFGTYQLALGDTSVGPAFRRPDDEVLAGTEHRTYGREATTGIDLLGLGILAVEHYLKHLRSGQPPAELREPPKAGIPVPEFGDMRKLPGAPRARLMPIEKPSFGIHLGLPVRVDRSVVVWRSDDPQALAIDFAAGTGGVHLAGMRRCPVPVKAGR
;
A
#
# COMPACT_ATOMS: atom_id res chain seq x y z
N MET A 1 -10.86 22.81 -17.95
CA MET A 1 -11.03 21.36 -17.80
C MET A 1 -12.50 21.10 -17.51
N LYS A 2 -13.13 20.23 -18.30
CA LYS A 2 -14.50 19.74 -18.08
C LYS A 2 -14.62 18.94 -16.76
N PRO A 3 -15.85 18.70 -16.26
CA PRO A 3 -16.05 17.74 -15.17
C PRO A 3 -15.45 16.38 -15.53
N ILE A 4 -14.96 15.67 -14.52
CA ILE A 4 -14.43 14.32 -14.71
C ILE A 4 -15.61 13.39 -14.97
N ILE A 5 -15.54 12.65 -16.08
CA ILE A 5 -16.54 11.66 -16.43
C ILE A 5 -15.97 10.30 -15.97
N PRO A 6 -16.66 9.56 -15.08
CA PRO A 6 -16.22 8.22 -14.72
C PRO A 6 -16.24 7.34 -15.99
N SER A 7 -15.07 6.98 -16.50
CA SER A 7 -14.97 6.21 -17.74
C SER A 7 -15.10 4.71 -17.48
N MET A 8 -14.53 4.21 -16.39
CA MET A 8 -14.57 2.80 -16.00
C MET A 8 -14.84 2.63 -14.50
N PRO A 9 -15.55 1.56 -14.08
CA PRO A 9 -15.81 1.32 -12.67
C PRO A 9 -14.50 1.06 -11.91
N PHE A 10 -14.38 1.60 -10.69
CA PHE A 10 -13.20 1.45 -9.84
C PHE A 10 -12.72 -0.02 -9.71
N LEU A 11 -13.65 -0.95 -9.43
CA LEU A 11 -13.37 -2.38 -9.29
C LEU A 11 -13.09 -3.10 -10.63
N GLY A 12 -13.22 -2.40 -11.75
CA GLY A 12 -12.82 -2.86 -13.08
C GLY A 12 -11.33 -2.65 -13.37
N PHE A 13 -10.56 -2.06 -12.45
CA PHE A 13 -9.12 -1.88 -12.64
C PHE A 13 -8.42 -3.23 -12.89
N PRO A 14 -7.61 -3.37 -13.96
CA PRO A 14 -7.03 -4.65 -14.38
C PRO A 14 -5.79 -5.02 -13.54
N SER A 15 -5.98 -5.20 -12.23
CA SER A 15 -4.88 -5.39 -11.27
C SER A 15 -3.99 -6.56 -11.59
N ASP A 16 -4.53 -7.71 -12.02
CA ASP A 16 -3.72 -8.89 -12.36
C ASP A 16 -2.75 -8.59 -13.52
N LEU A 17 -3.22 -7.88 -14.55
CA LEU A 17 -2.40 -7.47 -15.69
C LEU A 17 -1.31 -6.49 -15.25
N VAL A 18 -1.69 -5.48 -14.46
CA VAL A 18 -0.77 -4.45 -13.97
C VAL A 18 0.28 -5.08 -13.06
N LEU A 19 -0.11 -5.84 -12.04
CA LEU A 19 0.83 -6.47 -11.11
C LEU A 19 1.76 -7.49 -11.81
N ALA A 20 1.32 -8.12 -12.91
CA ALA A 20 2.16 -9.03 -13.68
C ALA A 20 3.31 -8.30 -14.40
N GLY A 21 3.03 -7.17 -15.05
CA GLY A 21 3.97 -6.48 -15.95
C GLY A 21 4.61 -5.20 -15.41
N PHE A 22 3.98 -4.53 -14.46
CA PHE A 22 4.43 -3.25 -13.93
C PHE A 22 5.40 -3.45 -12.77
N ARG A 23 6.59 -2.86 -12.89
CA ARG A 23 7.65 -2.91 -11.87
C ARG A 23 8.04 -1.49 -11.48
N PRO A 24 7.30 -0.86 -10.54
CA PRO A 24 7.59 0.50 -10.14
C PRO A 24 8.95 0.59 -9.46
N VAL A 25 9.73 1.60 -9.82
CA VAL A 25 11.05 1.88 -9.23
C VAL A 25 11.07 3.18 -8.44
N ARG A 26 10.05 4.03 -8.61
CA ARG A 26 9.89 5.28 -7.87
C ARG A 26 8.41 5.55 -7.56
N GLY A 27 8.17 5.96 -6.32
CA GLY A 27 6.91 6.50 -5.85
C GLY A 27 6.99 8.01 -5.64
N LEU A 28 5.90 8.71 -5.92
CA LEU A 28 5.74 10.15 -5.75
C LEU A 28 4.48 10.40 -4.92
N LEU A 29 4.59 11.24 -3.88
CA LEU A 29 3.47 11.65 -3.03
C LEU A 29 3.25 13.16 -3.10
N VAL A 30 2.01 13.56 -3.35
CA VAL A 30 1.55 14.94 -3.21
C VAL A 30 0.34 14.94 -2.30
N GLU A 31 0.36 15.78 -1.27
CA GLU A 31 -0.79 16.01 -0.41
C GLU A 31 -1.16 17.49 -0.49
N THR A 32 -2.44 17.75 -0.70
CA THR A 32 -3.00 19.09 -0.83
C THR A 32 -4.10 19.30 0.19
N PRO A 33 -4.09 20.42 0.93
CA PRO A 33 -5.15 20.69 1.87
C PRO A 33 -6.43 21.04 1.10
N ALA A 34 -7.60 20.63 1.61
CA ALA A 34 -8.85 21.25 1.15
C ALA A 34 -8.76 22.78 1.27
N PRO A 35 -9.36 23.55 0.34
CA PRO A 35 -9.49 24.99 0.48
C PRO A 35 -10.09 25.34 1.85
N ALA A 36 -9.52 26.34 2.53
CA ALA A 36 -10.08 26.80 3.80
C ALA A 36 -11.46 27.44 3.55
N LEU A 37 -12.53 26.78 4.00
CA LEU A 37 -13.87 27.39 4.03
C LEU A 37 -13.85 28.62 4.94
N THR A 38 -14.45 29.71 4.48
CA THR A 38 -14.80 30.83 5.37
C THR A 38 -15.92 30.42 6.33
N PRO A 39 -16.04 31.04 7.52
CA PRO A 39 -17.11 30.76 8.47
C PRO A 39 -18.53 30.96 7.90
N GLU A 40 -18.69 31.82 6.88
CA GLU A 40 -19.94 32.06 6.16
C GLU A 40 -20.28 30.91 5.20
N GLN A 41 -19.30 30.38 4.47
CA GLN A 41 -19.46 29.18 3.63
C GLN A 41 -19.78 27.93 4.47
N ALA A 42 -19.34 27.89 5.73
CA ALA A 42 -19.67 26.81 6.67
C ALA A 42 -21.09 26.89 7.26
N ARG A 43 -21.83 27.99 7.07
CA ARG A 43 -23.14 28.25 7.70
C ARG A 43 -24.36 28.19 6.76
N GLY A 44 -24.18 27.92 5.47
CA GLY A 44 -25.30 27.49 4.61
C GLY A 44 -26.05 28.60 3.89
N GLU A 45 -25.37 29.45 3.14
CA GLU A 45 -25.97 30.12 1.98
C GLU A 45 -25.05 29.91 0.76
N PHE A 46 -25.46 29.03 -0.14
CA PHE A 46 -24.80 28.78 -1.43
C PHE A 46 -25.45 29.70 -2.47
N GLU A 47 -24.67 30.58 -3.10
CA GLU A 47 -25.20 31.53 -4.09
C GLU A 47 -25.39 30.90 -5.48
N SER A 48 -24.75 29.76 -5.78
CA SER A 48 -24.94 29.04 -7.03
C SER A 48 -24.65 27.53 -6.93
N LEU A 49 -25.17 26.74 -7.89
CA LEU A 49 -24.83 25.32 -8.09
C LEU A 49 -23.33 25.10 -8.40
N GLY A 50 -22.59 26.14 -8.78
CA GLY A 50 -21.13 26.10 -8.97
C GLY A 50 -20.34 26.15 -7.66
N ASP A 51 -20.95 26.66 -6.58
CA ASP A 51 -20.35 26.71 -5.24
C ASP A 51 -20.53 25.39 -4.47
N LEU A 52 -21.32 24.46 -5.04
CA LEU A 52 -21.45 23.07 -4.61
C LEU A 52 -20.34 22.16 -5.19
N LEU A 53 -19.37 22.70 -5.94
CA LEU A 53 -18.22 21.91 -6.41
C LEU A 53 -17.24 21.69 -5.24
N ASP A 54 -17.43 20.53 -4.63
CA ASP A 54 -16.71 19.87 -3.55
C ASP A 54 -15.26 20.30 -3.26
N LEU A 55 -14.97 20.38 -1.97
CA LEU A 55 -13.70 20.67 -1.29
C LEU A 55 -12.49 19.79 -1.70
N HIS A 56 -12.68 18.84 -2.63
CA HIS A 56 -11.74 17.78 -3.03
C HIS A 56 -11.56 17.61 -4.53
N ASP A 57 -11.84 18.64 -5.31
CA ASP A 57 -11.67 18.64 -6.77
C ASP A 57 -10.24 18.24 -7.21
N PRO A 58 -10.04 17.10 -7.88
CA PRO A 58 -8.72 16.68 -8.36
C PRO A 58 -8.26 17.39 -9.65
N ARG A 59 -9.15 18.15 -10.31
CA ARG A 59 -8.85 18.81 -11.60
C ARG A 59 -7.62 19.74 -11.57
N PRO A 60 -7.32 20.51 -10.50
CA PRO A 60 -6.10 21.32 -10.46
C PRO A 60 -4.81 20.50 -10.58
N LEU A 61 -4.75 19.33 -9.92
CA LEU A 61 -3.62 18.42 -10.01
C LEU A 61 -3.54 17.79 -11.40
N LEU A 62 -4.66 17.31 -11.94
CA LEU A 62 -4.72 16.76 -13.28
C LEU A 62 -4.34 17.78 -14.35
N ALA A 63 -4.75 19.04 -14.19
CA ALA A 63 -4.42 20.13 -15.12
C ALA A 63 -2.92 20.47 -15.07
N ALA A 64 -2.29 20.39 -13.89
CA ALA A 64 -0.85 20.57 -13.77
C ALA A 64 -0.08 19.43 -14.46
N ILE A 65 -0.53 18.18 -14.30
CA ILE A 65 0.04 17.02 -15.02
C ILE A 65 -0.15 17.18 -16.52
N ALA A 66 -1.37 17.51 -16.98
CA ALA A 66 -1.67 17.69 -18.40
C ALA A 66 -0.80 18.78 -19.03
N ARG A 67 -0.65 19.93 -18.36
CA ARG A 67 0.23 21.02 -18.82
C ARG A 67 1.68 20.58 -18.95
N GLU A 68 2.20 19.88 -17.95
CA GLU A 68 3.59 19.42 -17.94
C GLU A 68 3.85 18.38 -19.03
N MET A 69 2.87 17.52 -19.30
CA MET A 69 2.98 16.45 -20.29
C MET A 69 2.57 16.87 -21.71
N GLY A 70 2.05 18.09 -21.88
CA GLY A 70 1.51 18.57 -23.16
C GLY A 70 0.21 17.88 -23.56
N TYR A 71 -0.54 17.32 -22.60
CA TYR A 71 -1.83 16.67 -22.85
C TYR A 71 -2.97 17.67 -22.96
N ASP A 72 -4.03 17.25 -23.65
CA ASP A 72 -5.32 17.91 -23.58
C ASP A 72 -5.99 17.59 -22.25
N ALA A 73 -6.14 18.62 -21.41
CA ALA A 73 -6.77 18.53 -20.11
C ALA A 73 -8.21 17.96 -20.17
N ASP A 74 -8.97 18.25 -21.23
CA ASP A 74 -10.34 17.76 -21.35
C ASP A 74 -10.39 16.27 -21.72
N LEU A 75 -9.41 15.76 -22.49
CA LEU A 75 -9.29 14.32 -22.77
C LEU A 75 -8.88 13.54 -21.53
N ILE A 76 -7.96 14.09 -20.74
CA ILE A 76 -7.57 13.54 -19.44
C ILE A 76 -8.76 13.47 -18.47
N ALA A 77 -9.61 14.51 -18.45
CA ALA A 77 -10.82 14.53 -17.63
C ALA A 77 -11.90 13.55 -18.10
N ALA A 78 -11.98 13.28 -19.41
CA ALA A 78 -12.86 12.25 -19.95
C ALA A 78 -12.39 10.84 -19.54
N GLY A 79 -11.07 10.62 -19.46
CA GLY A 79 -10.51 9.38 -18.93
C GLY A 79 -10.67 8.16 -19.85
N GLU A 80 -10.97 8.38 -21.12
CA GLU A 80 -11.31 7.35 -22.14
C GLU A 80 -10.08 6.90 -22.96
N CYS A 81 -8.94 6.70 -22.30
CA CYS A 81 -7.67 6.27 -22.93
C CYS A 81 -7.01 7.29 -23.88
N GLU A 82 -7.49 8.54 -23.94
CA GLU A 82 -6.94 9.58 -24.80
C GLU A 82 -6.21 10.69 -24.02
N THR A 83 -5.16 11.24 -24.63
CA THR A 83 -4.34 12.32 -24.04
C THR A 83 -4.10 13.48 -25.01
N GLY A 84 -4.38 13.30 -26.30
CA GLY A 84 -3.99 14.21 -27.37
C GLY A 84 -2.53 14.08 -27.83
N VAL A 85 -1.72 13.27 -27.15
CA VAL A 85 -0.32 12.97 -27.54
C VAL A 85 -0.23 11.55 -28.10
N PRO A 86 0.28 11.36 -29.33
CA PRO A 86 0.41 10.03 -29.94
C PRO A 86 1.26 9.07 -29.08
N GLY A 87 0.79 7.82 -28.94
CA GLY A 87 1.48 6.79 -28.16
C GLY A 87 1.34 6.91 -26.64
N HIS A 88 0.51 7.83 -26.15
CA HIS A 88 0.23 8.00 -24.72
C HIS A 88 -1.25 7.68 -24.44
N SER A 89 -1.52 6.93 -23.37
CA SER A 89 -2.86 6.52 -22.95
C SER A 89 -3.14 6.89 -21.50
N TRP A 90 -4.37 7.32 -21.21
CA TRP A 90 -4.82 7.68 -19.87
C TRP A 90 -6.20 7.09 -19.58
N THR A 91 -6.28 6.07 -18.72
CA THR A 91 -7.53 5.41 -18.38
C THR A 91 -7.87 5.64 -16.91
N THR A 92 -9.03 6.26 -16.66
CA THR A 92 -9.52 6.55 -15.32
C THR A 92 -10.48 5.46 -14.82
N TYR A 93 -10.33 5.06 -13.56
CA TYR A 93 -11.19 4.10 -12.88
C TYR A 93 -11.67 4.74 -11.58
N CYS A 94 -12.95 5.10 -11.53
CA CYS A 94 -13.59 5.70 -10.37
C CYS A 94 -15.11 5.45 -10.41
N ASP A 95 -15.80 5.80 -9.34
CA ASP A 95 -17.26 5.87 -9.32
C ASP A 95 -17.73 7.31 -9.57
N GLU A 96 -19.04 7.54 -9.47
CA GLU A 96 -19.67 8.86 -9.64
C GLU A 96 -19.17 9.90 -8.63
N SER A 97 -18.58 9.48 -7.50
CA SER A 97 -17.99 10.38 -6.51
C SER A 97 -16.56 10.82 -6.85
N TRP A 98 -16.03 10.35 -7.99
CA TRP A 98 -14.67 10.54 -8.50
C TRP A 98 -13.55 9.94 -7.63
N LEU A 99 -13.73 9.86 -6.32
CA LEU A 99 -12.74 9.41 -5.35
C LEU A 99 -13.25 8.20 -4.54
N PRO A 100 -12.44 7.15 -4.38
CA PRO A 100 -11.06 7.01 -4.85
C PRO A 100 -10.99 6.86 -6.36
N MET A 101 -9.94 7.44 -6.94
CA MET A 101 -9.61 7.33 -8.36
C MET A 101 -8.35 6.51 -8.52
N LEU A 102 -8.35 5.61 -9.50
CA LEU A 102 -7.14 5.01 -10.05
C LEU A 102 -6.99 5.39 -11.50
N VAL A 103 -5.76 5.65 -11.92
CA VAL A 103 -5.44 5.90 -13.32
C VAL A 103 -4.34 4.95 -13.74
N ARG A 104 -4.59 4.23 -14.84
CA ARG A 104 -3.54 3.55 -15.60
C ARG A 104 -3.05 4.52 -16.66
N TRP A 105 -1.76 4.79 -16.66
CA TRP A 105 -1.16 5.79 -17.52
C TRP A 105 0.05 5.19 -18.25
N GLU A 106 0.01 5.22 -19.58
CA GLU A 106 1.14 4.88 -20.43
C GLU A 106 1.61 6.13 -21.17
N ALA A 107 2.89 6.46 -21.07
CA ALA A 107 3.49 7.64 -21.68
C ALA A 107 4.66 7.20 -22.56
N GLY A 108 4.35 6.79 -23.80
CA GLY A 108 5.33 6.11 -24.65
C GLY A 108 5.73 4.78 -24.04
N ASP A 109 7.02 4.59 -23.78
CA ASP A 109 7.55 3.37 -23.17
C ASP A 109 7.38 3.32 -21.63
N ALA A 110 6.94 4.43 -21.02
CA ALA A 110 6.79 4.52 -19.57
C ALA A 110 5.41 4.07 -19.10
N GLN A 111 5.37 3.25 -18.04
CA GLN A 111 4.14 2.90 -17.35
C GLN A 111 4.07 3.60 -15.99
N LEU A 112 2.89 4.15 -15.67
CA LEU A 112 2.58 4.77 -14.41
C LEU A 112 1.21 4.32 -13.89
N VAL A 113 1.09 4.28 -12.57
CA VAL A 113 -0.18 4.12 -11.87
C VAL A 113 -0.35 5.28 -10.93
N LEU A 114 -1.48 5.96 -11.02
CA LEU A 114 -1.82 7.08 -10.16
C LEU A 114 -3.04 6.72 -9.30
N SER A 115 -3.02 7.18 -8.04
CA SER A 115 -4.19 7.14 -7.18
C SER A 115 -4.50 8.53 -6.60
N LEU A 116 -5.77 8.88 -6.55
CA LEU A 116 -6.27 10.05 -5.84
C LEU A 116 -7.28 9.62 -4.79
N CYS A 117 -7.09 10.07 -3.56
CA CYS A 117 -7.96 9.73 -2.43
C CYS A 117 -8.11 10.93 -1.49
N GLU A 118 -9.26 11.04 -0.86
CA GLU A 118 -9.48 11.93 0.28
C GLU A 118 -8.96 11.27 1.57
N THR A 119 -8.31 12.05 2.43
CA THR A 119 -7.72 11.57 3.68
C THR A 119 -8.00 12.56 4.81
N PHE A 120 -8.20 12.09 6.04
CA PHE A 120 -8.66 12.92 7.17
C PHE A 120 -7.65 13.01 8.32
N GLU A 121 -6.37 12.79 8.01
CA GLU A 121 -5.33 12.55 9.00
C GLU A 121 -4.92 13.83 9.77
N ARG A 122 -5.25 15.02 9.25
CA ARG A 122 -4.94 16.31 9.86
C ARG A 122 -6.07 16.80 10.77
N GLY A 123 -6.29 16.09 11.88
CA GLY A 123 -7.28 16.47 12.88
C GLY A 123 -8.73 16.50 12.34
N GLY A 124 -9.06 15.59 11.42
CA GLY A 124 -10.37 15.50 10.79
C GLY A 124 -10.61 16.50 9.65
N ARG A 125 -9.60 17.29 9.27
CA ARG A 125 -9.66 18.10 8.05
C ARG A 125 -9.32 17.22 6.86
N PRO A 126 -10.10 17.31 5.77
CA PRO A 126 -9.83 16.47 4.62
C PRO A 126 -8.71 17.07 3.76
N ASP A 127 -7.84 16.19 3.28
CA ASP A 127 -6.72 16.47 2.42
C ASP A 127 -6.82 15.56 1.18
N LEU A 128 -6.58 16.11 0.00
CA LEU A 128 -6.50 15.33 -1.23
C LEU A 128 -5.07 14.80 -1.40
N ARG A 129 -4.94 13.48 -1.37
CA ARG A 129 -3.69 12.74 -1.57
C ARG A 129 -3.63 12.22 -2.99
N LEU A 130 -2.58 12.61 -3.70
CA LEU A 130 -2.16 12.06 -4.98
C LEU A 130 -0.93 11.18 -4.73
N THR A 131 -0.99 9.93 -5.17
CA THR A 131 0.20 9.09 -5.27
C THR A 131 0.44 8.66 -6.71
N VAL A 132 1.71 8.58 -7.11
CA VAL A 132 2.11 8.09 -8.43
C VAL A 132 3.20 7.06 -8.26
N LEU A 133 3.05 5.92 -8.90
CA LEU A 133 4.08 4.90 -9.07
C LEU A 133 4.50 4.94 -10.54
N GLY A 134 5.79 4.88 -10.81
CA GLY A 134 6.31 4.74 -12.18
C GLY A 134 7.43 3.72 -12.28
N ASP A 135 7.53 3.09 -13.44
CA ASP A 135 8.61 2.17 -13.78
C ASP A 135 9.91 2.91 -14.12
N ALA A 136 10.93 2.17 -14.57
CA ALA A 136 12.22 2.73 -14.91
C ALA A 136 12.15 3.74 -16.06
N ALA A 137 11.31 3.50 -17.07
CA ALA A 137 11.13 4.41 -18.19
C ALA A 137 10.39 5.70 -17.76
N ALA A 138 9.62 5.65 -16.68
CA ALA A 138 8.93 6.81 -16.11
C ALA A 138 9.83 7.76 -15.30
N LEU A 139 11.09 7.42 -15.00
CA LEU A 139 11.97 8.26 -14.15
C LEU A 139 12.09 9.72 -14.61
N PRO A 140 12.30 10.03 -15.91
CA PRO A 140 12.34 11.41 -16.39
C PRO A 140 11.00 12.13 -16.21
N ILE A 141 9.88 11.42 -16.45
CA ILE A 141 8.53 11.95 -16.27
C ILE A 141 8.30 12.30 -14.79
N LEU A 142 8.59 11.37 -13.88
CA LEU A 142 8.42 11.57 -12.44
C LEU A 142 9.28 12.73 -11.92
N ARG A 143 10.49 12.92 -12.47
CA ARG A 143 11.35 14.06 -12.14
C ARG A 143 10.68 15.38 -12.52
N ARG A 144 10.16 15.51 -13.74
CA ARG A 144 9.43 16.71 -14.18
C ARG A 144 8.18 16.96 -13.33
N LEU A 145 7.39 15.90 -13.08
CA LEU A 145 6.19 16.00 -12.25
C LEU A 145 6.50 16.43 -10.81
N ALA A 146 7.59 15.95 -10.22
CA ALA A 146 7.99 16.36 -8.86
C ALA A 146 8.21 17.88 -8.75
N VAL A 147 8.76 18.50 -9.81
CA VAL A 147 8.95 19.95 -9.90
C VAL A 147 7.63 20.66 -10.22
N ALA A 148 6.89 20.21 -11.24
CA ALA A 148 5.64 20.82 -11.68
C ALA A 148 4.55 20.79 -10.59
N LEU A 149 4.55 19.76 -9.74
CA LEU A 149 3.62 19.60 -8.63
C LEU A 149 4.14 20.20 -7.31
N SER A 150 5.33 20.83 -7.30
CA SER A 150 5.87 21.47 -6.10
C SER A 150 4.96 22.55 -5.47
N PRO A 151 4.13 23.32 -6.22
CA PRO A 151 3.19 24.28 -5.62
C PRO A 151 2.05 23.63 -4.81
N PHE A 152 1.79 22.35 -5.02
CA PHE A 152 0.72 21.59 -4.38
C PHE A 152 1.26 20.93 -3.11
N HIS A 153 1.22 21.59 -1.96
CA HIS A 153 1.74 21.03 -0.71
C HIS A 153 0.94 21.44 0.52
N LEU A 154 0.95 20.59 1.55
CA LEU A 154 0.30 20.82 2.85
C LEU A 154 0.96 21.90 3.73
N CYS A 155 2.14 22.41 3.37
CA CYS A 155 2.86 23.41 4.18
C CYS A 155 2.79 24.83 3.63
N ARG A 156 3.10 25.81 4.49
CA ARG A 156 3.40 27.19 4.11
C ARG A 156 4.92 27.39 4.16
N PRO A 157 5.52 28.07 3.18
CA PRO A 157 6.96 27.95 2.95
C PRO A 157 7.84 29.07 3.54
N ASP A 158 8.90 28.68 4.25
CA ASP A 158 10.19 29.38 4.29
C ASP A 158 11.05 28.89 3.09
N LEU A 159 10.53 29.14 1.87
CA LEU A 159 10.88 28.44 0.63
C LEU A 159 12.37 28.51 0.30
N CYS A 160 13.05 27.38 0.48
CA CYS A 160 14.24 27.14 -0.32
C CYS A 160 13.80 26.76 -1.73
N GLN A 161 14.29 27.49 -2.73
CA GLN A 161 13.98 27.21 -4.13
C GLN A 161 15.25 27.21 -4.97
N GLY A 162 15.26 26.38 -6.00
CA GLY A 162 16.39 26.30 -6.92
C GLY A 162 15.96 26.08 -8.37
N PRO A 163 16.72 26.60 -9.33
CA PRO A 163 16.44 26.39 -10.75
C PRO A 163 16.79 24.97 -11.16
N VAL A 164 15.93 24.37 -11.98
CA VAL A 164 16.09 23.02 -12.51
C VAL A 164 15.79 23.03 -14.01
N ALA A 165 16.63 22.43 -14.83
CA ALA A 165 16.55 22.48 -16.27
C ALA A 165 16.14 21.13 -16.89
N PHE A 166 15.06 21.14 -17.68
CA PHE A 166 14.57 19.99 -18.43
C PHE A 166 14.17 20.41 -19.84
N ASP A 167 14.49 19.60 -20.85
CA ASP A 167 14.05 19.83 -22.23
C ASP A 167 14.33 21.27 -22.75
N GLY A 168 15.45 21.85 -22.32
CA GLY A 168 15.86 23.23 -22.67
C GLY A 168 15.10 24.35 -21.95
N ARG A 169 14.24 24.02 -20.97
CA ARG A 169 13.47 24.97 -20.16
C ARG A 169 13.94 24.96 -18.71
N THR A 170 13.93 26.11 -18.06
CA THR A 170 14.23 26.23 -16.62
C THR A 170 12.94 26.36 -15.82
N HIS A 171 12.81 25.50 -14.82
CA HIS A 171 11.71 25.45 -13.86
C HIS A 171 12.25 25.78 -12.46
N SER A 172 11.37 26.14 -11.52
CA SER A 172 11.73 26.31 -10.10
C SER A 172 11.26 25.10 -9.30
N LEU A 173 12.18 24.44 -8.61
CA LEU A 173 11.85 23.44 -7.59
C LEU A 173 11.62 24.17 -6.26
N LEU A 174 10.41 24.05 -5.72
CA LEU A 174 10.07 24.53 -4.39
C LEU A 174 10.27 23.40 -3.38
N VAL A 175 11.08 23.63 -2.35
CA VAL A 175 11.27 22.69 -1.24
C VAL A 175 10.21 22.96 -0.17
N PRO A 176 9.24 22.05 0.05
CA PRO A 176 8.21 22.25 1.05
C PRO A 176 8.78 22.08 2.46
N GLU A 177 8.19 22.72 3.47
CA GLU A 177 8.36 22.26 4.85
C GLU A 177 7.58 20.94 5.03
N ILE A 178 8.08 19.98 5.80
CA ILE A 178 7.40 18.69 5.97
C ILE A 178 6.21 18.87 6.92
N ALA A 179 4.99 18.81 6.39
CA ALA A 179 3.78 18.84 7.22
C ALA A 179 3.63 17.56 8.04
N LEU A 180 3.99 16.42 7.44
CA LEU A 180 3.72 15.06 7.92
C LEU A 180 4.86 14.14 7.46
N ASN A 181 5.44 13.37 8.38
CA ASN A 181 6.47 12.38 8.04
C ASN A 181 5.80 11.15 7.40
N ARG A 182 5.88 11.04 6.08
CA ARG A 182 5.23 9.98 5.27
C ARG A 182 6.19 8.88 4.85
N PHE A 183 7.44 9.24 4.68
CA PHE A 183 8.51 8.34 4.28
C PHE A 183 9.43 8.03 5.45
N GLY A 184 10.10 6.87 5.41
CA GLY A 184 11.16 6.55 6.37
C GLY A 184 12.43 7.38 6.19
N ILE A 185 12.69 7.89 4.97
CA ILE A 185 13.85 8.73 4.66
C ILE A 185 13.50 10.21 4.75
N GLY A 186 14.33 10.96 5.47
CA GLY A 186 14.33 12.42 5.52
C GLY A 186 15.49 13.04 4.74
N ALA A 187 15.24 14.20 4.13
CA ALA A 187 16.22 14.98 3.41
C ALA A 187 16.04 16.47 3.77
N HIS A 188 17.10 17.11 4.23
CA HIS A 188 17.07 18.49 4.68
C HIS A 188 18.12 19.31 3.93
N VAL A 189 17.70 20.34 3.20
CA VAL A 189 18.61 21.22 2.45
C VAL A 189 18.64 22.61 3.07
N CYS A 190 19.81 23.24 3.07
CA CYS A 190 19.96 24.61 3.49
C CYS A 190 20.04 25.56 2.29
N GLY A 191 19.17 26.56 2.23
CA GLY A 191 19.27 27.65 1.25
C GLY A 191 20.23 28.74 1.70
N ASP A 192 20.56 29.67 0.80
CA ASP A 192 21.23 30.92 1.18
C ASP A 192 20.32 31.81 2.05
N ALA A 193 20.82 32.98 2.46
CA ALA A 193 20.04 33.94 3.27
C ALA A 193 18.74 34.43 2.60
N ALA A 194 18.61 34.25 1.28
CA ALA A 194 17.41 34.57 0.50
C ALA A 194 16.57 33.32 0.16
N GLY A 195 16.89 32.15 0.74
CA GLY A 195 16.21 30.89 0.44
C GLY A 195 16.53 30.35 -0.96
N ARG A 196 17.68 30.69 -1.55
CA ARG A 196 18.07 30.17 -2.87
C ARG A 196 18.97 28.96 -2.72
N ILE A 197 18.69 27.95 -3.53
CA ILE A 197 19.49 26.74 -3.72
C ILE A 197 20.16 26.84 -5.09
N GLY A 198 21.43 26.47 -5.16
CA GLY A 198 22.19 26.38 -6.40
C GLY A 198 21.62 25.32 -7.35
N ALA A 199 21.78 25.54 -8.67
CA ALA A 199 21.23 24.67 -9.70
C ALA A 199 21.65 23.19 -9.52
N ALA A 200 22.93 22.92 -9.27
CA ALA A 200 23.42 21.54 -9.10
C ALA A 200 22.74 20.80 -7.94
N ARG A 201 22.48 21.49 -6.81
CA ARG A 201 21.76 20.90 -5.69
C ARG A 201 20.28 20.71 -6.02
N ALA A 202 19.64 21.69 -6.66
CA ALA A 202 18.25 21.61 -7.06
C ALA A 202 17.98 20.46 -8.05
N GLU A 203 18.90 20.21 -8.99
CA GLU A 203 18.86 19.06 -9.90
C GLU A 203 18.85 17.73 -9.11
N GLY A 204 19.77 17.55 -8.16
CA GLY A 204 19.80 16.33 -7.34
C GLY A 204 18.58 16.18 -6.45
N LEU A 205 18.00 17.29 -5.96
CA LEU A 205 16.77 17.26 -5.18
C LEU A 205 15.56 16.87 -6.02
N ALA A 206 15.47 17.27 -7.29
CA ALA A 206 14.37 16.90 -8.18
C ALA A 206 14.25 15.37 -8.39
N ASP A 207 15.36 14.64 -8.30
CA ASP A 207 15.39 13.17 -8.40
C ASP A 207 14.78 12.45 -7.20
N ILE A 208 14.75 13.10 -6.04
CA ILE A 208 14.27 12.52 -4.77
C ILE A 208 13.04 13.25 -4.21
N ALA A 209 12.71 14.43 -4.77
CA ALA A 209 11.58 15.23 -4.39
C ALA A 209 10.30 14.40 -4.48
N ARG A 210 9.45 14.53 -3.46
CA ARG A 210 8.18 13.80 -3.30
C ARG A 210 8.33 12.27 -3.18
N SER A 211 9.56 11.74 -3.14
CA SER A 211 9.89 10.33 -2.87
C SER A 211 10.50 10.13 -1.46
N CYS A 212 10.69 11.22 -0.72
CA CYS A 212 11.15 11.23 0.67
C CYS A 212 10.56 12.45 1.40
N ASN A 213 10.75 12.52 2.72
CA ASN A 213 10.40 13.72 3.47
C ASN A 213 11.48 14.78 3.21
N LEU A 214 11.26 15.64 2.21
CA LEU A 214 12.19 16.71 1.86
C LEU A 214 11.78 18.02 2.55
N SER A 215 12.69 18.68 3.26
CA SER A 215 12.48 20.04 3.79
C SER A 215 13.67 20.98 3.65
N SER A 216 13.39 22.26 3.87
CA SER A 216 14.40 23.29 4.09
C SER A 216 14.80 23.37 5.57
N MET A 217 16.00 23.87 5.84
CA MET A 217 16.47 24.28 7.17
C MET A 217 17.09 25.67 7.09
N GLN A 218 16.92 26.48 8.16
CA GLN A 218 17.61 27.75 8.29
C GLN A 218 19.07 27.56 8.74
N VAL A 219 20.00 28.31 8.13
CA VAL A 219 21.46 28.27 8.38
C VAL A 219 21.79 28.42 9.88
N GLU A 220 21.10 29.34 10.55
CA GLU A 220 21.35 29.71 11.96
C GLU A 220 21.02 28.58 12.96
N VAL A 221 20.15 27.64 12.59
CA VAL A 221 19.66 26.59 13.49
C VAL A 221 20.57 25.35 13.50
N THR A 222 21.40 25.15 12.47
CA THR A 222 22.07 23.86 12.23
C THR A 222 23.58 23.95 12.02
N GLY A 223 24.13 25.13 11.72
CA GLY A 223 25.54 25.28 11.33
C GLY A 223 25.87 24.72 9.94
N MET A 224 24.86 24.35 9.14
CA MET A 224 25.02 23.95 7.74
C MET A 224 25.33 25.16 6.85
N LYS A 225 26.10 24.93 5.79
CA LYS A 225 26.34 25.94 4.75
C LYS A 225 25.25 25.91 3.68
N PRO A 226 25.04 27.01 2.92
CA PRO A 226 24.15 26.99 1.76
C PRO A 226 24.47 25.83 0.82
N ASP A 227 23.45 25.21 0.26
CA ASP A 227 23.48 24.02 -0.61
C ASP A 227 23.98 22.71 0.03
N GLU A 228 24.30 22.71 1.32
CA GLU A 228 24.52 21.44 2.04
C GLU A 228 23.19 20.71 2.22
N LEU A 229 23.26 19.38 2.07
CA LEU A 229 22.14 18.47 2.20
C LEU A 229 22.44 17.46 3.29
N GLN A 230 21.49 17.27 4.19
CA GLN A 230 21.54 16.30 5.26
C GLN A 230 20.50 15.21 5.01
N LEU A 231 20.93 13.95 4.94
CA LEU A 231 20.05 12.79 4.74
C LEU A 231 19.95 11.94 6.01
N TRP A 232 18.73 11.53 6.33
CA TRP A 232 18.42 10.61 7.43
C TRP A 232 17.88 9.30 6.85
N LEU A 233 18.60 8.20 7.06
CA LEU A 233 18.27 6.88 6.53
C LEU A 233 17.83 5.92 7.68
N PRO A 234 16.70 5.21 7.56
CA PRO A 234 16.29 4.18 8.52
C PRO A 234 17.08 2.87 8.33
N PRO A 235 17.13 1.93 9.32
CA PRO A 235 16.47 1.95 10.63
C PRO A 235 17.43 2.26 11.79
N GLY A 236 16.95 3.02 12.79
CA GLY A 236 17.68 3.35 14.03
C GLY A 236 18.18 4.80 14.07
N PRO A 237 18.86 5.22 15.16
CA PRO A 237 19.54 6.53 15.28
C PRO A 237 20.79 6.56 14.38
N GLY A 238 20.60 6.25 13.09
CA GLY A 238 21.64 6.02 12.11
C GLY A 238 22.43 7.27 11.78
N PRO A 239 23.56 7.11 11.05
CA PRO A 239 24.41 8.21 10.68
C PRO A 239 23.67 9.14 9.72
N THR A 240 23.51 10.37 10.17
CA THR A 240 23.18 11.49 9.30
C THR A 240 24.27 11.64 8.24
N MET A 241 23.94 11.44 6.97
CA MET A 241 24.88 11.67 5.87
C MET A 241 24.80 13.13 5.42
N THR A 242 25.92 13.85 5.49
CA THR A 242 26.02 15.22 4.98
C THR A 242 26.67 15.22 3.60
N TYR A 243 26.00 15.85 2.63
CA TYR A 243 26.50 16.12 1.31
C TYR A 243 26.90 17.59 1.21
N PRO A 244 28.19 17.90 0.93
CA PRO A 244 28.63 19.26 0.73
C PRO A 244 28.02 19.87 -0.54
N ALA A 245 27.94 21.20 -0.58
CA ALA A 245 27.31 21.98 -1.65
C ALA A 245 27.75 21.60 -3.08
N ASP A 246 29.04 21.31 -3.25
CA ASP A 246 29.69 20.99 -4.53
C ASP A 246 29.55 19.51 -4.94
N ARG A 247 28.97 18.68 -4.08
CA ARG A 247 28.82 17.24 -4.31
C ARG A 247 27.39 16.86 -4.60
N ALA A 248 27.18 16.32 -5.80
CA ALA A 248 25.93 15.68 -6.20
C ALA A 248 25.63 14.47 -5.31
N LEU A 249 24.34 14.13 -5.22
CA LEU A 249 23.90 12.88 -4.60
C LEU A 249 24.47 11.69 -5.36
N ALA A 250 24.92 10.68 -4.64
CA ALA A 250 25.37 9.43 -5.25
C ALA A 250 24.18 8.73 -5.93
N PRO A 251 24.33 8.19 -7.16
CA PRO A 251 23.26 7.49 -7.87
C PRO A 251 22.61 6.38 -7.04
N GLU A 252 23.40 5.66 -6.25
CA GLU A 252 22.94 4.55 -5.40
C GLU A 252 22.01 5.04 -4.27
N ILE A 253 22.20 6.27 -3.80
CA ILE A 253 21.37 6.89 -2.76
C ILE A 253 20.06 7.38 -3.35
N ILE A 254 20.10 7.94 -4.57
CA ILE A 254 18.89 8.29 -5.31
C ILE A 254 18.07 7.02 -5.55
N GLU A 255 18.69 5.95 -6.04
CA GLU A 255 18.03 4.67 -6.29
C GLU A 255 17.44 4.06 -5.00
N LEU A 256 18.18 4.13 -3.88
CA LEU A 256 17.67 3.68 -2.58
C LEU A 256 16.40 4.44 -2.17
N ILE A 257 16.42 5.78 -2.25
CA ILE A 257 15.27 6.62 -1.91
C ILE A 257 14.08 6.29 -2.80
N GLN A 258 14.31 6.22 -4.12
CA GLN A 258 13.27 5.91 -5.09
C GLN A 258 12.66 4.53 -4.84
N ARG A 259 13.49 3.50 -4.61
CA ARG A 259 13.00 2.15 -4.29
C ARG A 259 12.20 2.10 -2.99
N GLN A 260 12.67 2.75 -1.92
CA GLN A 260 11.92 2.79 -0.66
C GLN A 260 10.59 3.53 -0.80
N SER A 261 10.55 4.60 -1.59
CA SER A 261 9.33 5.38 -1.83
C SER A 261 8.19 4.56 -2.47
N VAL A 262 8.51 3.51 -3.24
CA VAL A 262 7.52 2.60 -3.83
C VAL A 262 6.75 1.86 -2.73
N GLY A 263 7.46 1.32 -1.73
CA GLY A 263 6.83 0.62 -0.61
C GLY A 263 5.92 1.54 0.20
N GLU A 264 6.39 2.74 0.51
CA GLU A 264 5.63 3.73 1.27
C GLU A 264 4.40 4.24 0.51
N VAL A 265 4.54 4.55 -0.78
CA VAL A 265 3.41 4.96 -1.62
C VAL A 265 2.36 3.85 -1.72
N ARG A 266 2.77 2.59 -1.93
CA ARG A 266 1.85 1.45 -1.96
C ARG A 266 1.13 1.28 -0.63
N ARG A 267 1.82 1.47 0.50
CA ARG A 267 1.23 1.42 1.84
C ARG A 267 0.17 2.52 2.01
N LEU A 268 0.53 3.78 1.70
CA LEU A 268 -0.38 4.92 1.79
C LEU A 268 -1.61 4.79 0.88
N ALA A 269 -1.42 4.30 -0.35
CA ALA A 269 -2.52 4.01 -1.27
C ALA A 269 -3.42 2.88 -0.74
N THR A 270 -2.82 1.83 -0.18
CA THR A 270 -3.56 0.72 0.43
C THR A 270 -4.43 1.21 1.58
N GLU A 271 -3.88 1.98 2.50
CA GLU A 271 -4.60 2.53 3.66
C GLU A 271 -5.76 3.44 3.22
N ALA A 272 -5.48 4.38 2.30
CA ALA A 272 -6.49 5.33 1.83
C ALA A 272 -7.64 4.64 1.10
N ILE A 273 -7.34 3.75 0.16
CA ILE A 273 -8.36 3.06 -0.64
C ILE A 273 -9.15 2.06 0.21
N ALA A 274 -8.47 1.24 1.04
CA ALA A 274 -9.13 0.25 1.87
C ALA A 274 -10.13 0.89 2.85
N SER A 275 -9.76 2.04 3.44
CA SER A 275 -10.65 2.78 4.35
C SER A 275 -11.98 3.17 3.68
N ARG A 276 -11.97 3.45 2.36
CA ARG A 276 -13.18 3.77 1.60
C ARG A 276 -13.98 2.51 1.21
N LEU A 277 -13.32 1.48 0.68
CA LEU A 277 -13.99 0.28 0.19
C LEU A 277 -14.66 -0.52 1.32
N GLU A 278 -14.05 -0.54 2.50
CA GLU A 278 -14.56 -1.33 3.63
C GLU A 278 -15.62 -0.59 4.46
N GLY A 279 -16.01 0.62 4.07
CA GLY A 279 -17.10 1.39 4.69
C GLY A 279 -16.90 1.72 6.16
N ARG A 280 -15.68 1.57 6.71
CA ARG A 280 -15.40 1.75 8.14
C ARG A 280 -14.64 3.05 8.39
N ALA A 281 -15.38 4.06 8.85
CA ALA A 281 -14.87 5.25 9.53
C ALA A 281 -14.05 4.97 10.81
N GLU A 282 -13.87 3.70 11.19
CA GLU A 282 -13.20 3.27 12.42
C GLU A 282 -11.70 2.98 12.26
N PHE A 283 -11.16 2.93 11.03
CA PHE A 283 -9.74 2.62 10.82
C PHE A 283 -8.81 3.65 11.50
N GLY A 284 -9.22 4.92 11.52
CA GLY A 284 -8.51 6.00 12.20
C GLY A 284 -8.74 6.10 13.72
N ARG A 285 -9.65 5.29 14.32
CA ARG A 285 -10.00 5.39 15.75
C ARG A 285 -9.43 4.29 16.63
N ARG A 286 -8.96 3.17 16.06
CA ARG A 286 -8.27 2.12 16.81
C ARG A 286 -6.79 2.12 16.46
N PRO A 287 -5.88 2.43 17.41
CA PRO A 287 -4.44 2.41 17.19
C PRO A 287 -3.99 1.16 16.43
N ASP A 288 -2.95 1.28 15.59
CA ASP A 288 -2.18 0.17 14.98
C ASP A 288 -1.45 -0.67 16.02
N ASN A 289 -2.22 -1.21 16.96
CA ASN A 289 -1.72 -2.03 18.02
C ASN A 289 -2.65 -3.23 18.13
N LEU A 290 -2.12 -4.40 17.74
CA LEU A 290 -2.79 -5.70 17.91
C LEU A 290 -3.18 -5.97 19.39
N LEU A 291 -2.63 -5.17 20.30
CA LEU A 291 -2.83 -5.21 21.75
C LEU A 291 -3.82 -4.14 22.26
N PHE A 292 -4.52 -3.42 21.39
CA PHE A 292 -5.52 -2.46 21.83
C PHE A 292 -6.71 -3.17 22.51
N GLY A 293 -7.01 -2.80 23.76
CA GLY A 293 -8.14 -3.37 24.53
C GLY A 293 -7.85 -4.67 25.28
N MET A 294 -6.59 -5.14 25.35
CA MET A 294 -6.24 -6.42 26.01
C MET A 294 -6.68 -6.54 27.48
N GLY A 295 -6.87 -5.43 28.19
CA GLY A 295 -7.26 -5.43 29.61
C GLY A 295 -8.64 -6.06 29.90
N GLN A 296 -9.49 -6.26 28.88
CA GLN A 296 -10.83 -6.85 29.02
C GLN A 296 -10.97 -8.22 28.35
N GLN A 297 -9.90 -8.77 27.77
CA GLN A 297 -9.93 -10.00 26.99
C GLN A 297 -9.47 -11.23 27.79
N SER A 298 -9.91 -12.43 27.38
CA SER A 298 -9.45 -13.67 28.01
C SER A 298 -7.97 -13.96 27.70
N PRO A 299 -7.21 -14.62 28.61
CA PRO A 299 -5.81 -14.96 28.37
C PRO A 299 -5.57 -15.78 27.09
N THR A 300 -6.50 -16.70 26.77
CA THR A 300 -6.44 -17.51 25.55
C THR A 300 -6.50 -16.64 24.29
N LEU A 301 -7.40 -15.66 24.28
CA LEU A 301 -7.58 -14.75 23.16
C LEU A 301 -6.37 -13.82 22.98
N ILE A 302 -5.81 -13.32 24.09
CA ILE A 302 -4.56 -12.55 24.10
C ILE A 302 -3.43 -13.37 23.48
N ALA A 303 -3.28 -14.65 23.87
CA ALA A 303 -2.27 -15.53 23.31
C ALA A 303 -2.45 -15.75 21.80
N GLN A 304 -3.69 -15.88 21.31
CA GLN A 304 -3.97 -15.99 19.87
C GLN A 304 -3.65 -14.71 19.10
N ARG A 305 -3.95 -13.53 19.66
CA ARG A 305 -3.56 -12.24 19.07
C ARG A 305 -2.04 -12.07 18.99
N LEU A 306 -1.31 -12.48 20.02
CA LEU A 306 0.15 -12.49 20.02
C LEU A 306 0.71 -13.49 19.00
N HIS A 307 0.09 -14.66 18.86
CA HIS A 307 0.48 -15.65 17.85
C HIS A 307 0.27 -15.11 16.43
N LEU A 308 -0.88 -14.48 16.15
CA LEU A 308 -1.13 -13.78 14.90
C LEU A 308 -0.12 -12.65 14.66
N ALA A 309 0.23 -11.88 15.68
CA ALA A 309 1.26 -10.85 15.58
C ALA A 309 2.62 -11.44 15.15
N GLY A 310 3.00 -12.59 15.71
CA GLY A 310 4.20 -13.33 15.30
C GLY A 310 4.16 -13.79 13.85
N LEU A 311 3.02 -14.33 13.40
CA LEU A 311 2.79 -14.72 12.01
C LEU A 311 2.94 -13.54 11.05
N LEU A 312 2.27 -12.43 11.36
CA LEU A 312 2.34 -11.21 10.57
C LEU A 312 3.76 -10.64 10.53
N HIS A 313 4.45 -10.67 11.66
CA HIS A 313 5.84 -10.22 11.73
C HIS A 313 6.75 -11.06 10.82
N GLU A 314 6.60 -12.40 10.82
CA GLU A 314 7.39 -13.27 9.95
C GLU A 314 7.10 -13.05 8.46
N ILE A 315 5.83 -12.77 8.10
CA ILE A 315 5.40 -12.50 6.71
C ILE A 315 5.94 -11.16 6.21
N GLU A 316 5.91 -10.12 7.05
CA GLU A 316 6.18 -8.74 6.63
C GLU A 316 7.63 -8.33 6.78
N TYR A 317 8.30 -8.89 7.80
CA TYR A 317 9.67 -8.57 8.11
C TYR A 317 10.48 -9.83 7.92
N LEU A 318 11.17 -9.91 6.77
CA LEU A 318 12.11 -10.98 6.49
C LEU A 318 13.22 -10.94 7.57
N PRO A 319 13.31 -11.91 8.50
CA PRO A 319 14.41 -11.91 9.44
C PRO A 319 15.66 -12.40 8.70
N VAL A 320 16.52 -11.47 8.30
CA VAL A 320 17.80 -11.78 7.65
C VAL A 320 18.92 -11.60 8.67
N ASP A 321 19.53 -12.70 9.13
CA ASP A 321 20.85 -12.65 9.76
C ASP A 321 21.94 -12.69 8.67
N ARG A 322 23.08 -12.07 8.94
CA ARG A 322 24.34 -12.13 8.16
C ARG A 322 24.81 -13.57 7.89
N LYS A 323 24.28 -14.59 8.57
CA LYS A 323 24.66 -16.03 8.43
C LYS A 323 23.63 -16.90 7.70
N GLY A 324 22.52 -16.36 7.21
CA GLY A 324 21.50 -17.11 6.46
C GLY A 324 20.07 -16.95 7.02
N LEU A 325 19.10 -17.58 6.34
CA LEU A 325 17.69 -17.57 6.75
C LEU A 325 17.52 -18.20 8.15
N PHE A 326 16.87 -17.48 9.06
CA PHE A 326 16.40 -18.01 10.34
C PHE A 326 15.47 -19.22 10.12
N SER A 327 15.39 -20.15 11.07
CA SER A 327 14.30 -21.13 11.09
C SER A 327 12.98 -20.40 11.24
N ARG A 328 12.06 -20.59 10.30
CA ARG A 328 10.75 -19.94 10.30
C ARG A 328 9.78 -20.72 11.19
N PRO A 329 9.53 -20.30 12.45
CA PRO A 329 8.69 -21.06 13.38
C PRO A 329 7.27 -21.28 12.84
N PHE A 330 6.80 -20.41 11.93
CA PHE A 330 5.48 -20.52 11.33
C PHE A 330 5.46 -21.05 9.89
N GLY A 331 6.63 -21.35 9.30
CA GLY A 331 6.71 -21.92 7.96
C GLY A 331 6.27 -20.98 6.83
N THR A 332 6.35 -19.65 7.00
CA THR A 332 5.80 -18.65 6.04
C THR A 332 6.68 -18.39 4.81
N TYR A 333 7.33 -19.42 4.26
CA TYR A 333 8.36 -19.28 3.23
C TYR A 333 7.90 -18.56 1.96
N GLN A 334 6.81 -19.01 1.33
CA GLN A 334 6.29 -18.43 0.08
C GLN A 334 5.69 -17.05 0.32
N LEU A 335 5.05 -16.83 1.47
CA LEU A 335 4.42 -15.57 1.84
C LEU A 335 5.49 -14.51 2.10
N ALA A 336 6.48 -14.74 2.96
CA ALA A 336 7.45 -13.68 3.26
C ALA A 336 8.54 -13.47 2.19
N LEU A 337 8.78 -14.45 1.31
CA LEU A 337 9.69 -14.25 0.16
C LEU A 337 8.97 -13.71 -1.08
N GLY A 338 7.65 -13.83 -1.13
CA GLY A 338 6.84 -13.31 -2.23
C GLY A 338 6.39 -11.87 -1.99
N ASP A 339 5.82 -11.27 -3.03
CA ASP A 339 5.05 -10.05 -2.92
C ASP A 339 3.74 -10.35 -2.17
N THR A 340 3.76 -10.29 -0.84
CA THR A 340 2.60 -10.54 0.00
C THR A 340 2.12 -9.26 0.66
N SER A 341 0.81 -9.00 0.60
CA SER A 341 0.17 -7.98 1.43
C SER A 341 -0.87 -8.59 2.34
N VAL A 342 -1.07 -7.96 3.50
CA VAL A 342 -2.05 -8.39 4.48
C VAL A 342 -3.12 -7.32 4.63
N GLY A 343 -4.36 -7.72 4.35
CA GLY A 343 -5.56 -6.91 4.50
C GLY A 343 -5.93 -6.67 5.96
N PRO A 344 -6.66 -5.59 6.22
CA PRO A 344 -6.98 -5.17 7.58
C PRO A 344 -7.85 -6.17 8.35
N ALA A 345 -8.82 -6.80 7.69
CA ALA A 345 -9.65 -7.85 8.30
C ALA A 345 -8.84 -9.09 8.69
N PHE A 346 -7.73 -9.36 7.99
CA PHE A 346 -6.78 -10.40 8.39
C PHE A 346 -5.90 -9.95 9.56
N ARG A 347 -5.43 -8.69 9.57
CA ARG A 347 -4.62 -8.16 10.67
C ARG A 347 -5.39 -8.11 11.99
N ARG A 348 -6.67 -7.75 11.92
CA ARG A 348 -7.51 -7.51 13.10
C ARG A 348 -8.83 -8.29 13.01
N PRO A 349 -8.76 -9.64 13.07
CA PRO A 349 -9.97 -10.43 13.13
C PRO A 349 -10.75 -10.12 14.41
N ASP A 350 -12.07 -10.24 14.33
CA ASP A 350 -12.95 -10.12 15.49
C ASP A 350 -12.67 -11.23 16.51
N ASP A 351 -12.96 -10.97 17.79
CA ASP A 351 -12.68 -11.91 18.88
C ASP A 351 -13.35 -13.28 18.66
N GLU A 352 -14.56 -13.28 18.10
CA GLU A 352 -15.32 -14.49 17.75
C GLU A 352 -14.63 -15.33 16.66
N VAL A 353 -13.86 -14.70 15.78
CA VAL A 353 -13.09 -15.40 14.75
C VAL A 353 -11.91 -16.15 15.37
N LEU A 354 -11.25 -15.54 16.37
CA LEU A 354 -10.11 -16.15 17.07
C LEU A 354 -10.53 -17.14 18.17
N ALA A 355 -11.73 -17.03 18.73
CA ALA A 355 -12.21 -17.91 19.78
C ALA A 355 -12.20 -19.38 19.31
N GLY A 356 -11.44 -20.27 19.97
CA GLY A 356 -11.34 -21.68 19.58
C GLY A 356 -10.21 -22.01 18.60
N THR A 357 -9.38 -21.04 18.18
CA THR A 357 -8.20 -21.31 17.33
C THR A 357 -7.00 -21.84 18.13
N GLU A 358 -7.05 -21.81 19.46
CA GLU A 358 -5.91 -22.10 20.33
C GLU A 358 -5.27 -23.46 20.08
N HIS A 359 -3.97 -23.55 20.33
CA HIS A 359 -3.20 -24.80 20.20
C HIS A 359 -3.88 -25.92 20.98
N ARG A 360 -4.14 -27.05 20.29
CA ARG A 360 -4.58 -28.29 20.91
C ARG A 360 -3.61 -29.39 20.54
N THR A 361 -3.33 -30.24 21.52
CA THR A 361 -2.50 -31.42 21.35
C THR A 361 -3.35 -32.60 20.86
N TYR A 362 -2.76 -33.42 20.00
CA TYR A 362 -3.36 -34.62 19.45
C TYR A 362 -2.34 -35.77 19.48
N GLY A 363 -2.82 -37.00 19.25
CA GLY A 363 -2.00 -38.20 19.35
C GLY A 363 -2.18 -38.93 20.68
N ARG A 364 -1.80 -40.21 20.73
CA ARG A 364 -1.87 -41.06 21.94
C ARG A 364 -1.03 -40.51 23.12
N GLU A 365 -0.06 -39.64 22.85
CA GLU A 365 0.88 -39.11 23.84
C GLU A 365 0.87 -37.56 23.92
N ALA A 366 -0.08 -36.88 23.27
CA ALA A 366 -0.11 -35.42 23.16
C ALA A 366 1.18 -34.78 22.61
N THR A 367 1.97 -35.54 21.84
CA THR A 367 3.31 -35.19 21.35
C THR A 367 3.30 -34.21 20.17
N THR A 368 2.15 -33.99 19.53
CA THR A 368 2.01 -33.11 18.36
C THR A 368 0.76 -32.25 18.51
N GLY A 369 0.84 -30.97 18.15
CA GLY A 369 -0.29 -30.06 18.23
C GLY A 369 -0.08 -28.88 17.30
N ILE A 370 -1.18 -28.28 16.86
CA ILE A 370 -1.15 -27.06 16.06
C ILE A 370 -2.42 -26.24 16.33
N ASP A 371 -2.25 -24.92 16.44
CA ASP A 371 -3.34 -23.97 16.47
C ASP A 371 -3.93 -23.77 15.06
N LEU A 372 -5.18 -23.32 14.95
CA LEU A 372 -5.81 -23.18 13.64
C LEU A 372 -5.21 -22.04 12.79
N LEU A 373 -4.57 -21.04 13.41
CA LEU A 373 -3.95 -19.93 12.68
C LEU A 373 -2.70 -20.43 11.93
N GLY A 374 -1.79 -21.10 12.65
CA GLY A 374 -0.62 -21.75 12.08
C GLY A 374 -0.99 -22.79 11.03
N LEU A 375 -2.00 -23.63 11.30
CA LEU A 375 -2.49 -24.61 10.32
C LEU A 375 -3.02 -23.94 9.05
N GLY A 376 -3.77 -22.84 9.20
CA GLY A 376 -4.30 -22.06 8.09
C GLY A 376 -3.19 -21.48 7.21
N ILE A 377 -2.17 -20.89 7.84
CA ILE A 377 -1.02 -20.32 7.12
C ILE A 377 -0.20 -21.39 6.41
N LEU A 378 0.10 -22.52 7.06
CA LEU A 378 0.77 -23.66 6.42
C LEU A 378 -0.02 -24.22 5.23
N ALA A 379 -1.35 -24.26 5.35
CA ALA A 379 -2.20 -24.69 4.25
C ALA A 379 -2.16 -23.68 3.08
N VAL A 380 -2.21 -22.37 3.35
CA VAL A 380 -2.02 -21.33 2.30
C VAL A 380 -0.66 -21.49 1.62
N GLU A 381 0.43 -21.58 2.39
CA GLU A 381 1.79 -21.85 1.91
C GLU A 381 1.86 -23.07 0.98
N HIS A 382 1.27 -24.19 1.42
CA HIS A 382 1.22 -25.42 0.66
C HIS A 382 0.49 -25.23 -0.68
N TYR A 383 -0.65 -24.53 -0.68
CA TYR A 383 -1.40 -24.26 -1.91
C TYR A 383 -0.69 -23.29 -2.85
N LEU A 384 -0.02 -22.26 -2.32
CA LEU A 384 0.77 -21.33 -3.14
C LEU A 384 1.91 -22.04 -3.88
N LYS A 385 2.58 -23.00 -3.22
CA LYS A 385 3.60 -23.84 -3.86
C LYS A 385 3.06 -24.57 -5.09
N HIS A 386 1.82 -25.07 -5.04
CA HIS A 386 1.17 -25.76 -6.15
C HIS A 386 0.63 -24.83 -7.23
N LEU A 387 0.10 -23.66 -6.85
CA LEU A 387 -0.31 -22.66 -7.84
C LEU A 387 0.87 -22.20 -8.70
N ARG A 388 2.04 -22.00 -8.08
CA ARG A 388 3.28 -21.60 -8.78
C ARG A 388 3.87 -22.69 -9.67
N SER A 389 3.65 -23.98 -9.36
CA SER A 389 4.17 -25.08 -10.17
C SER A 389 3.34 -25.35 -11.44
N GLY A 390 2.20 -24.66 -11.63
CA GLY A 390 1.30 -24.86 -12.78
C GLY A 390 0.63 -26.24 -12.80
N GLN A 391 0.83 -27.06 -11.77
CA GLN A 391 0.23 -28.36 -11.61
C GLN A 391 -0.72 -28.32 -10.41
N PRO A 392 -2.05 -28.30 -10.62
CA PRO A 392 -2.95 -28.54 -9.51
C PRO A 392 -2.73 -29.99 -9.03
N PRO A 393 -2.44 -30.24 -7.74
CA PRO A 393 -2.55 -31.58 -7.16
C PRO A 393 -3.81 -32.28 -7.65
N ALA A 394 -3.74 -33.58 -7.92
CA ALA A 394 -4.93 -34.37 -8.27
C ALA A 394 -6.06 -34.16 -7.24
N GLU A 395 -5.67 -33.99 -5.97
CA GLU A 395 -6.54 -33.70 -4.82
C GLU A 395 -7.18 -32.29 -4.85
N LEU A 396 -6.66 -31.33 -5.63
CA LEU A 396 -7.28 -30.01 -5.81
C LEU A 396 -8.35 -29.99 -6.90
N ARG A 397 -8.30 -30.90 -7.87
CA ARG A 397 -9.33 -30.99 -8.93
C ARG A 397 -10.64 -31.55 -8.39
N GLU A 398 -10.54 -32.53 -7.48
CA GLU A 398 -11.68 -33.13 -6.78
C GLU A 398 -11.35 -33.34 -5.29
N PRO A 399 -11.34 -32.25 -4.49
CA PRO A 399 -11.00 -32.37 -3.08
C PRO A 399 -12.03 -33.25 -2.36
N PRO A 400 -11.58 -34.24 -1.56
CA PRO A 400 -12.47 -35.07 -0.77
C PRO A 400 -13.40 -34.18 0.06
N LYS A 401 -14.69 -34.56 0.14
CA LYS A 401 -15.65 -33.81 0.98
C LYS A 401 -15.16 -33.65 2.42
N ALA A 402 -14.40 -34.64 2.90
CA ALA A 402 -13.78 -34.70 4.20
C ALA A 402 -12.58 -33.74 4.42
N GLY A 403 -12.15 -33.00 3.40
CA GLY A 403 -10.89 -32.23 3.41
C GLY A 403 -9.67 -33.07 3.07
N ILE A 404 -8.56 -32.41 2.73
CA ILE A 404 -7.27 -33.04 2.50
C ILE A 404 -6.47 -32.95 3.82
N PRO A 405 -5.93 -34.07 4.34
CA PRO A 405 -5.01 -34.00 5.46
C PRO A 405 -3.75 -33.24 5.05
N VAL A 406 -3.33 -32.28 5.85
CA VAL A 406 -2.09 -31.54 5.56
C VAL A 406 -0.90 -32.53 5.62
N PRO A 407 -0.09 -32.65 4.56
CA PRO A 407 0.90 -33.73 4.43
C PRO A 407 1.89 -33.84 5.59
N GLU A 408 2.28 -32.71 6.18
CA GLU A 408 3.19 -32.61 7.34
C GLU A 408 2.62 -33.25 8.61
N PHE A 409 1.32 -33.58 8.62
CA PHE A 409 0.61 -34.21 9.74
C PHE A 409 0.08 -35.61 9.37
N GLY A 410 0.76 -36.30 8.44
CA GLY A 410 0.35 -37.61 7.90
C GLY A 410 0.04 -38.69 8.94
N ASP A 411 0.72 -38.67 10.08
CA ASP A 411 0.56 -39.67 11.15
C ASP A 411 -0.71 -39.46 11.98
N MET A 412 -1.34 -38.28 11.89
CA MET A 412 -2.54 -37.92 12.66
C MET A 412 -3.86 -38.22 11.96
N ARG A 413 -3.85 -38.71 10.71
CA ARG A 413 -5.00 -38.80 9.80
C ARG A 413 -6.26 -39.49 10.35
N LYS A 414 -6.14 -40.37 11.36
CA LYS A 414 -7.25 -41.20 11.89
C LYS A 414 -7.65 -40.89 13.33
N LEU A 415 -7.01 -39.93 13.98
CA LEU A 415 -7.28 -39.63 15.40
C LEU A 415 -8.33 -38.51 15.55
N PRO A 416 -9.09 -38.48 16.67
CA PRO A 416 -9.84 -37.29 17.06
C PRO A 416 -8.91 -36.07 17.15
N GLY A 417 -9.37 -34.92 16.68
CA GLY A 417 -8.57 -33.70 16.62
C GLY A 417 -7.63 -33.58 15.42
N ALA A 418 -7.60 -34.58 14.53
CA ALA A 418 -6.74 -34.55 13.34
C ALA A 418 -6.93 -33.26 12.51
N PRO A 419 -5.85 -32.53 12.18
CA PRO A 419 -5.92 -31.32 11.39
C PRO A 419 -6.31 -31.62 9.93
N ARG A 420 -7.18 -30.77 9.38
CA ARG A 420 -7.70 -30.86 8.02
C ARG A 420 -7.65 -29.51 7.35
N ALA A 421 -7.39 -29.51 6.05
CA ALA A 421 -7.41 -28.30 5.23
C ALA A 421 -8.14 -28.56 3.91
N ARG A 422 -8.71 -27.51 3.34
CA ARG A 422 -9.31 -27.54 2.01
C ARG A 422 -9.23 -26.17 1.35
N LEU A 423 -8.69 -26.13 0.13
CA LEU A 423 -8.83 -24.97 -0.75
C LEU A 423 -10.22 -25.00 -1.39
N MET A 424 -10.92 -23.88 -1.32
CA MET A 424 -12.26 -23.72 -1.88
C MET A 424 -12.38 -22.37 -2.60
N PRO A 425 -13.14 -22.28 -3.70
CA PRO A 425 -13.56 -20.99 -4.23
C PRO A 425 -14.54 -20.33 -3.24
N ILE A 426 -14.53 -19.00 -3.18
CA ILE A 426 -15.51 -18.23 -2.41
C ILE A 426 -16.78 -18.05 -3.25
N GLU A 427 -17.92 -18.48 -2.71
CA GLU A 427 -19.23 -18.36 -3.40
C GLU A 427 -19.61 -16.90 -3.73
N LYS A 428 -19.27 -15.98 -2.83
CA LYS A 428 -19.46 -14.54 -2.99
C LYS A 428 -18.11 -13.83 -2.85
N PRO A 429 -17.36 -13.66 -3.96
CA PRO A 429 -16.07 -13.00 -3.94
C PRO A 429 -16.17 -11.61 -3.33
N SER A 430 -15.21 -11.27 -2.49
CA SER A 430 -15.03 -9.92 -1.97
C SER A 430 -13.88 -9.23 -2.72
N PHE A 431 -13.56 -8.00 -2.31
CA PHE A 431 -12.41 -7.27 -2.82
C PHE A 431 -11.50 -6.90 -1.65
N GLY A 432 -10.20 -6.88 -1.91
CA GLY A 432 -9.18 -6.40 -1.00
C GLY A 432 -8.19 -5.50 -1.74
N ILE A 433 -7.20 -4.94 -1.04
CA ILE A 433 -6.17 -4.09 -1.65
C ILE A 433 -4.80 -4.76 -1.55
N HIS A 434 -4.22 -5.08 -2.71
CA HIS A 434 -2.87 -5.63 -2.84
C HIS A 434 -1.93 -4.59 -3.43
N LEU A 435 -0.92 -4.18 -2.67
CA LEU A 435 0.11 -3.24 -3.11
C LEU A 435 -0.47 -1.95 -3.72
N GLY A 436 -1.52 -1.41 -3.09
CA GLY A 436 -2.22 -0.20 -3.54
C GLY A 436 -3.25 -0.40 -4.66
N LEU A 437 -3.50 -1.64 -5.09
CA LEU A 437 -4.42 -1.97 -6.19
C LEU A 437 -5.58 -2.87 -5.73
N PRO A 438 -6.81 -2.68 -6.25
CA PRO A 438 -7.95 -3.51 -5.89
C PRO A 438 -7.82 -4.90 -6.49
N VAL A 439 -7.90 -5.94 -5.67
CA VAL A 439 -7.85 -7.33 -6.12
C VAL A 439 -9.12 -8.06 -5.72
N ARG A 440 -9.58 -8.94 -6.59
CA ARG A 440 -10.71 -9.82 -6.30
C ARG A 440 -10.23 -10.96 -5.41
N VAL A 441 -10.92 -11.14 -4.29
CA VAL A 441 -10.66 -12.22 -3.33
C VAL A 441 -11.65 -13.34 -3.63
N ASP A 442 -11.14 -14.41 -4.23
CA ASP A 442 -11.95 -15.49 -4.80
C ASP A 442 -11.60 -16.87 -4.23
N ARG A 443 -10.57 -16.98 -3.37
CA ARG A 443 -10.09 -18.23 -2.80
C ARG A 443 -10.11 -18.20 -1.29
N SER A 444 -10.38 -19.37 -0.71
CA SER A 444 -10.39 -19.58 0.72
C SER A 444 -9.68 -20.89 1.07
N VAL A 445 -8.78 -20.84 2.02
CA VAL A 445 -8.28 -22.03 2.71
C VAL A 445 -9.11 -22.22 3.96
N VAL A 446 -9.83 -23.33 4.04
CA VAL A 446 -10.63 -23.71 5.19
C VAL A 446 -9.87 -24.77 5.98
N VAL A 447 -9.62 -24.51 7.26
CA VAL A 447 -8.93 -25.43 8.18
C VAL A 447 -9.77 -25.72 9.41
N TRP A 448 -9.69 -26.97 9.89
CA TRP A 448 -10.43 -27.42 11.06
C TRP A 448 -9.79 -28.66 11.66
N ARG A 449 -10.13 -28.95 12.91
CA ARG A 449 -9.86 -30.25 13.54
C ARG A 449 -11.06 -31.15 13.35
N SER A 450 -10.84 -32.46 13.28
CA SER A 450 -11.90 -33.44 12.98
C SER A 450 -13.09 -33.41 13.96
N ASP A 451 -12.89 -32.89 15.16
CA ASP A 451 -13.88 -32.71 16.23
C ASP A 451 -14.36 -31.26 16.42
N ASP A 452 -13.83 -30.30 15.63
CA ASP A 452 -14.27 -28.91 15.74
C ASP A 452 -15.72 -28.73 15.27
N PRO A 453 -16.52 -27.91 15.98
CA PRO A 453 -17.87 -27.57 15.56
C PRO A 453 -17.88 -26.61 14.35
N GLN A 454 -16.81 -25.83 14.17
CA GLN A 454 -16.65 -24.84 13.12
C GLN A 454 -15.22 -24.82 12.59
N ALA A 455 -15.07 -24.53 11.30
CA ALA A 455 -13.79 -24.31 10.67
C ALA A 455 -13.35 -22.85 10.75
N LEU A 456 -12.06 -22.61 10.59
CA LEU A 456 -11.49 -21.29 10.30
C LEU A 456 -11.22 -21.21 8.78
N ALA A 457 -11.71 -20.16 8.15
CA ALA A 457 -11.41 -19.85 6.76
C ALA A 457 -10.46 -18.65 6.67
N ILE A 458 -9.42 -18.77 5.84
CA ILE A 458 -8.53 -17.70 5.44
C ILE A 458 -8.84 -17.37 3.98
N ASP A 459 -9.41 -16.19 3.75
CA ASP A 459 -9.76 -15.70 2.43
C ASP A 459 -8.58 -14.92 1.84
N PHE A 460 -8.22 -15.19 0.59
CA PHE A 460 -7.05 -14.61 -0.06
C PHE A 460 -7.21 -14.48 -1.58
N ALA A 461 -6.47 -13.55 -2.16
CA ALA A 461 -6.23 -13.47 -3.60
C ALA A 461 -4.80 -13.93 -3.89
N ALA A 462 -4.59 -14.63 -5.00
CA ALA A 462 -3.24 -15.02 -5.43
C ALA A 462 -3.13 -15.06 -6.95
N GLY A 463 -2.10 -14.42 -7.48
CA GLY A 463 -1.84 -14.35 -8.91
C GLY A 463 -0.34 -14.27 -9.21
N THR A 464 -0.01 -13.93 -10.46
CA THR A 464 1.38 -13.64 -10.88
C THR A 464 1.98 -12.46 -10.14
N GLY A 465 1.13 -11.53 -9.71
CA GLY A 465 1.48 -10.32 -8.99
C GLY A 465 1.78 -10.46 -7.50
N GLY A 466 1.59 -11.65 -6.91
CA GLY A 466 1.73 -11.85 -5.47
C GLY A 466 0.51 -12.46 -4.80
N VAL A 467 0.45 -12.29 -3.48
CA VAL A 467 -0.60 -12.84 -2.60
C VAL A 467 -1.17 -11.74 -1.72
N HIS A 468 -2.50 -11.69 -1.60
CA HIS A 468 -3.18 -10.84 -0.64
C HIS A 468 -3.96 -11.69 0.36
N LEU A 469 -3.54 -11.67 1.63
CA LEU A 469 -4.32 -12.27 2.72
C LEU A 469 -5.41 -11.29 3.14
N ALA A 470 -6.65 -11.52 2.70
CA ALA A 470 -7.71 -10.54 2.82
C ALA A 470 -8.36 -10.54 4.21
N GLY A 471 -8.71 -11.72 4.71
CA GLY A 471 -9.47 -11.84 5.96
C GLY A 471 -9.56 -13.24 6.51
N MET A 472 -10.11 -13.31 7.73
CA MET A 472 -10.42 -14.56 8.42
C MET A 472 -11.90 -14.59 8.82
N ARG A 473 -12.51 -15.76 8.77
CA ARG A 473 -13.90 -15.96 9.24
C ARG A 473 -14.14 -17.37 9.75
N ARG A 474 -15.12 -17.50 10.64
CA ARG A 474 -15.68 -18.81 11.02
C ARG A 474 -16.64 -19.30 9.96
N CYS A 475 -16.64 -20.59 9.70
CA CYS A 475 -17.57 -21.21 8.76
C CYS A 475 -17.94 -22.64 9.17
N PRO A 476 -19.04 -23.19 8.63
CA PRO A 476 -19.36 -24.60 8.81
C PRO A 476 -18.22 -25.49 8.32
N VAL A 477 -17.94 -26.56 9.06
CA VAL A 477 -17.00 -27.58 8.62
C VAL A 477 -17.47 -28.15 7.27
N PRO A 478 -16.61 -28.26 6.23
CA PRO A 478 -16.99 -28.67 4.87
C PRO A 478 -17.60 -30.08 4.70
N VAL A 479 -17.91 -30.77 5.80
CA VAL A 479 -18.26 -32.20 5.84
C VAL A 479 -19.67 -32.46 6.40
N LYS A 480 -20.49 -31.45 6.72
CA LYS A 480 -21.85 -31.69 7.27
C LYS A 480 -23.00 -31.33 6.32
N ALA A 481 -23.43 -32.33 5.57
CA ALA A 481 -24.84 -32.67 5.40
C ALA A 481 -24.93 -34.20 5.42
N GLY A 482 -25.57 -34.74 6.46
CA GLY A 482 -25.45 -36.13 6.90
C GLY A 482 -25.83 -37.19 5.86
N ARG A 483 -25.21 -38.35 6.03
CA ARG A 483 -25.90 -39.64 6.00
C ARG A 483 -25.44 -40.44 7.20
#